data_AF-A0A6A0GXH3-F1
#
_entry.id   AF-A0A6A0GXH3-F1
#
_cell.length_a   1.000
_cell.length_b   1.000
_cell.length_c   1.000
_cell.angle_alpha   90.00
_cell.angle_beta   90.00
_cell.angle_gamma   90.00
#
_symmetry.space_group_name_H-M   'P 1'
#
loop_
_entity.id
_entity.type
_entity.pdbx_description
1 polymer ?
#
loop_
_entity_poly.entity_id
_entity_poly.type
_entity_poly.pdbx_seq_one_letter_code
_entity_poly.pdbx_strand_id
1 'polypeptide(L)'
;MLQRSKIPVYNRMWEFMTSRKHVFTDTYQEGIERVRSSKGKYAFLLESVRNDYTNEQLPCDTMKIGQNLNTNGYGVATPRGSPINLHPVMTALQCSEISIGITTIMENAN
;
A
#
# COMPACT_ATOMS: atom_id res chain seq x y z
N MET A 1 -8.19 -7.11 2.58
CA MET A 1 -9.03 -6.08 1.94
C MET A 1 -9.82 -6.64 0.76
N LEU A 2 -9.15 -7.08 -0.32
CA LEU A 2 -9.83 -7.44 -1.57
C LEU A 2 -10.67 -8.74 -1.46
N GLN A 3 -10.15 -9.77 -0.79
CA GLN A 3 -10.85 -11.06 -0.59
C GLN A 3 -12.22 -10.96 0.11
N ARG A 4 -12.36 -10.01 1.05
CA ARG A 4 -13.56 -9.87 1.88
C ARG A 4 -14.43 -8.70 1.44
N SER A 5 -14.12 -8.06 0.31
CA SER A 5 -14.88 -6.92 -0.13
C SER A 5 -16.28 -7.32 -0.59
N LYS A 6 -17.24 -6.41 -0.41
CA LYS A 6 -18.58 -6.53 -1.00
C LYS A 6 -18.71 -5.78 -2.32
N ILE A 7 -17.67 -5.03 -2.72
CA ILE A 7 -17.65 -4.27 -3.96
C ILE A 7 -17.33 -5.23 -5.12
N PRO A 8 -18.21 -5.39 -6.13
CA PRO A 8 -18.04 -6.37 -7.20
C PRO A 8 -16.72 -6.24 -7.95
N VAL A 9 -16.25 -5.00 -8.16
CA VAL A 9 -14.97 -4.72 -8.84
C VAL A 9 -13.79 -5.32 -8.06
N TYR A 10 -13.76 -5.18 -6.73
CA TYR A 10 -12.69 -5.71 -5.90
C TYR A 10 -12.71 -7.24 -5.82
N ASN A 11 -13.89 -7.85 -5.89
CA ASN A 11 -14.02 -9.31 -5.97
C ASN A 11 -13.46 -9.85 -7.28
N ARG A 12 -13.77 -9.20 -8.41
CA ARG A 12 -13.20 -9.56 -9.72
C ARG A 12 -11.68 -9.39 -9.76
N MET A 13 -11.15 -8.34 -9.15
CA MET A 13 -9.69 -8.16 -9.00
C MET A 13 -9.07 -9.30 -8.18
N TRP A 14 -9.73 -9.70 -7.08
CA TRP A 14 -9.26 -10.80 -6.25
C TRP A 14 -9.26 -12.15 -6.97
N GLU A 15 -10.31 -12.47 -7.72
CA GLU A 15 -10.39 -13.67 -8.56
C GLU A 15 -9.28 -13.71 -9.62
N PHE A 16 -9.01 -12.57 -10.27
CA PHE A 16 -7.93 -12.45 -11.25
C PHE A 16 -6.55 -12.75 -10.63
N MET A 17 -6.27 -12.18 -9.44
CA MET A 17 -4.98 -12.40 -8.79
C MET A 17 -4.85 -13.82 -8.24
N THR A 18 -5.90 -14.37 -7.63
CA THR A 18 -5.86 -15.73 -7.06
C THR A 18 -5.75 -16.83 -8.11
N SER A 19 -6.34 -16.63 -9.28
CA SER A 19 -6.17 -17.54 -10.43
C SER A 19 -4.76 -17.50 -11.04
N ARG A 20 -3.96 -16.46 -10.74
CA ARG A 20 -2.60 -16.27 -11.28
C ARG A 20 -1.59 -16.03 -10.17
N LYS A 21 -1.14 -17.09 -9.50
CA LYS A 21 -0.21 -16.99 -8.36
C LYS A 21 1.08 -16.19 -8.65
N HIS A 22 1.54 -16.18 -9.89
CA HIS A 22 2.74 -15.45 -10.31
C HIS A 22 2.60 -13.93 -10.30
N VAL A 23 1.43 -13.34 -10.05
CA VAL A 23 1.26 -11.87 -9.98
C VAL A 23 1.59 -11.29 -8.61
N PHE A 24 1.65 -12.14 -7.58
CA PHE A 24 2.08 -11.76 -6.23
C PHE A 24 3.60 -11.69 -6.16
N THR A 25 4.09 -10.89 -5.22
CA THR A 25 5.51 -10.77 -4.86
C THR A 25 5.63 -10.90 -3.34
N ASP A 26 6.79 -11.34 -2.86
CA ASP A 26 7.00 -11.62 -1.44
C ASP A 26 7.39 -10.34 -0.67
N THR A 27 8.03 -9.39 -1.35
CA THR A 27 8.51 -8.14 -0.76
C THR A 27 8.10 -6.91 -1.56
N TYR A 28 8.12 -5.75 -0.91
CA TYR A 28 7.91 -4.46 -1.58
C TYR A 28 8.96 -4.19 -2.65
N GLN A 29 10.22 -4.52 -2.38
CA GLN A 29 11.33 -4.27 -3.31
C GLN A 29 11.14 -5.06 -4.60
N GLU A 30 10.82 -6.35 -4.50
CA GLU A 30 10.51 -7.19 -5.66
C GLU A 30 9.33 -6.64 -6.47
N GLY A 31 8.25 -6.21 -5.79
CA GLY A 31 7.09 -5.59 -6.43
C GLY A 31 7.44 -4.32 -7.21
N ILE A 32 8.25 -3.44 -6.61
CA ILE A 32 8.69 -2.18 -7.23
C ILE A 32 9.64 -2.44 -8.42
N GLU A 33 10.62 -3.33 -8.26
CA GLU A 33 11.52 -3.73 -9.35
C GLU A 33 10.77 -4.37 -10.52
N ARG A 34 9.73 -5.15 -10.23
CA ARG A 34 8.86 -5.72 -11.25
C ARG A 34 8.07 -4.65 -12.00
N VAL A 35 7.58 -3.62 -11.31
CA VAL A 35 6.93 -2.47 -11.98
C VAL A 35 7.90 -1.83 -12.96
N ARG A 36 9.12 -1.53 -12.52
CA ARG A 36 10.17 -0.90 -13.36
C ARG A 36 10.60 -1.74 -14.56
N SER A 37 10.67 -3.05 -14.40
CA SER A 37 11.11 -3.96 -15.48
C SER A 37 10.00 -4.33 -16.46
N SER A 38 8.74 -4.04 -16.13
CA SER A 38 7.58 -4.49 -16.91
C SER A 38 7.15 -3.55 -18.04
N LYS A 39 7.79 -2.39 -18.23
CA LYS A 39 7.49 -1.45 -19.33
C LYS A 39 6.01 -1.03 -19.33
N GLY A 40 5.49 -0.68 -18.15
CA GLY A 40 4.08 -0.32 -17.93
C GLY A 40 3.06 -1.47 -17.99
N LYS A 41 3.50 -2.74 -18.10
CA LYS A 41 2.61 -3.91 -18.18
C LYS A 41 2.25 -4.53 -16.82
N TYR A 42 2.84 -4.02 -15.75
CA TYR A 42 2.60 -4.48 -14.38
C TYR A 42 2.31 -3.29 -13.49
N ALA A 43 1.24 -3.40 -12.72
CA ALA A 43 0.84 -2.43 -11.71
C ALA A 43 0.89 -3.13 -10.35
N PHE A 44 1.43 -2.45 -9.35
CA PHE A 44 1.58 -3.00 -8.01
C PHE A 44 0.71 -2.24 -7.01
N LEU A 45 0.02 -2.99 -6.15
CA LEU A 45 -0.80 -2.42 -5.09
C LEU A 45 0.01 -2.38 -3.80
N LEU A 46 0.19 -1.19 -3.23
CA LEU A 46 0.96 -0.96 -2.00
C LEU A 46 0.38 0.20 -1.19
N GLU A 47 0.90 0.40 0.01
CA GLU A 47 0.49 1.51 0.88
C GLU A 47 0.89 2.88 0.32
N SER A 48 0.03 3.87 0.48
CA SER A 48 0.19 5.22 -0.07
C SER A 48 1.48 5.88 0.38
N VAL A 49 1.82 5.77 1.65
CA VAL A 49 3.06 6.34 2.20
C VAL A 49 4.29 5.72 1.53
N ARG A 50 4.26 4.40 1.27
CA ARG A 50 5.36 3.73 0.58
C ARG A 50 5.42 4.13 -0.89
N ASN A 51 4.27 4.31 -1.55
CA ASN A 51 4.20 4.77 -2.92
C ASN A 51 4.77 6.19 -3.06
N ASP A 52 4.29 7.13 -2.24
CA ASP A 52 4.75 8.52 -2.22
C ASP A 52 6.28 8.58 -1.98
N TYR A 53 6.79 7.83 -0.99
CA TYR A 53 8.24 7.70 -0.75
C TYR A 53 9.03 7.08 -1.93
N THR A 54 8.43 6.15 -2.68
CA THR A 54 9.11 5.49 -3.80
C THR A 54 9.18 6.39 -5.02
N ASN A 55 8.13 7.17 -5.29
CA ASN A 55 8.07 8.09 -6.42
C ASN A 55 9.06 9.25 -6.29
N GLU A 56 9.35 9.68 -5.06
CA GLU A 56 10.33 10.74 -4.77
C GLU A 56 11.78 10.26 -4.81
N GLN A 57 12.02 8.94 -4.93
CA GLN A 57 13.37 8.39 -5.03
C GLN A 57 13.86 8.32 -6.46
N LEU A 58 15.14 8.59 -6.66
CA LEU A 58 15.82 8.35 -7.92
C LEU A 58 15.69 6.87 -8.33
N PRO A 59 15.46 6.57 -9.62
CA PRO A 59 15.49 7.49 -10.77
C PRO A 59 14.15 8.18 -11.11
N CYS A 60 13.21 8.29 -10.16
CA CYS A 60 11.87 8.91 -10.36
C CYS A 60 11.08 8.26 -11.51
N ASP A 61 11.25 6.95 -11.67
CA ASP A 61 10.71 6.11 -12.74
C ASP A 61 9.35 5.47 -12.39
N THR A 62 8.74 5.91 -11.29
CA THR A 62 7.47 5.39 -10.80
C THR A 62 6.49 6.51 -10.53
N MET A 63 5.20 6.20 -10.62
CA MET A 63 4.14 7.15 -10.32
C MET A 63 2.95 6.47 -9.62
N LYS A 64 2.31 7.25 -8.75
CA LYS A 64 1.04 6.89 -8.11
C LYS A 64 -0.12 7.16 -9.06
N ILE A 65 -1.01 6.18 -9.20
CA ILE A 65 -2.18 6.27 -10.07
C ILE A 65 -3.47 6.22 -9.25
N GLY A 66 -4.32 7.22 -9.49
CA GLY A 66 -5.65 7.30 -8.92
C GLY A 66 -5.67 7.62 -7.42
N GLN A 67 -6.85 7.43 -6.83
CA GLN A 67 -7.07 7.63 -5.40
C GLN A 67 -6.80 6.33 -4.62
N ASN A 68 -6.70 6.46 -3.29
CA ASN A 68 -6.59 5.30 -2.42
C ASN A 68 -7.85 4.44 -2.50
N LEU A 69 -7.68 3.11 -2.56
CA LEU A 69 -8.78 2.13 -2.63
C LEU A 69 -9.53 2.00 -1.29
N ASN A 70 -8.91 2.44 -0.21
CA ASN A 70 -9.45 2.50 1.14
C ASN A 70 -8.77 3.59 1.96
N THR A 71 -9.30 3.83 3.15
CA THR A 71 -8.70 4.67 4.18
C THR A 71 -8.45 3.82 5.42
N ASN A 72 -7.20 3.79 5.84
CA ASN A 72 -6.62 3.10 6.98
C ASN A 72 -5.75 4.10 7.78
N GLY A 73 -5.26 3.67 8.94
CA GLY A 73 -4.27 4.41 9.73
C GLY A 73 -3.30 3.45 10.43
N TYR A 74 -2.10 3.92 10.75
CA TYR A 74 -1.18 3.18 11.61
C TYR A 74 -1.54 3.44 13.08
N GLY A 75 -1.31 2.44 13.94
CA GLY A 75 -1.50 2.53 15.38
C GLY A 75 -0.37 1.82 16.12
N VAL A 76 -0.06 2.28 17.33
CA VAL A 76 0.92 1.64 18.20
C VAL A 76 0.20 0.59 19.05
N ALA A 77 0.51 -0.69 18.83
CA ALA A 77 -0.07 -1.79 19.61
C ALA A 77 0.79 -2.09 20.85
N THR A 78 0.17 -2.10 22.03
CA THR A 78 0.82 -2.52 23.30
C THR A 78 0.15 -3.79 23.85
N PRO A 79 0.90 -4.64 24.58
CA PRO A 79 0.31 -5.80 25.24
C PRO A 79 -0.79 -5.39 26.22
N ARG A 80 -1.88 -6.18 26.26
CA ARG A 80 -2.98 -5.94 27.19
C ARG A 80 -2.45 -6.03 28.64
N GLY A 81 -2.65 -4.96 29.41
CA GLY A 81 -2.16 -4.87 30.79
C GLY A 81 -0.72 -4.37 30.93
N SER A 82 -0.08 -3.91 29.85
CA SER A 82 1.24 -3.28 29.96
C SER A 82 1.16 -2.00 30.81
N PRO A 83 2.18 -1.68 31.63
CA PRO A 83 2.24 -0.45 32.43
C PRO A 83 2.53 0.80 31.59
N ILE A 84 2.59 0.68 30.26
CA ILE A 84 2.78 1.80 29.35
C ILE A 84 1.51 2.66 29.41
N ASN A 85 1.65 3.86 29.98
CA ASN A 85 0.58 4.84 29.99
C ASN A 85 0.21 5.18 28.54
N LEU A 86 -1.01 4.81 28.13
CA LEU A 86 -1.51 5.04 26.77
C LEU A 86 -1.60 6.54 26.44
N HIS A 87 -1.70 7.39 27.45
CA HIS A 87 -1.93 8.83 27.31
C HIS A 87 -0.83 9.56 26.51
N PRO A 88 0.47 9.50 26.88
CA PRO A 88 1.54 10.12 26.08
C PRO A 88 1.67 9.52 24.67
N VAL A 89 1.43 8.21 24.50
CA VAL A 89 1.46 7.55 23.18
C VAL A 89 0.33 8.09 22.29
N MET A 90 -0.87 8.26 22.83
CA MET A 90 -2.01 8.81 22.12
C MET A 90 -1.82 10.30 21.76
N THR A 91 -1.22 11.11 22.63
CA THR A 91 -0.94 12.52 22.33
C THR A 91 0.03 12.68 21.16
N ALA A 92 1.04 11.81 21.06
CA ALA A 92 1.94 11.79 19.90
C ALA A 92 1.22 11.39 18.60
N LEU A 93 0.25 10.46 18.67
CA LEU A 93 -0.52 9.99 17.51
C LEU A 93 -1.52 11.04 16.99
N GLN A 94 -2.10 11.86 17.87
CA GLN A 94 -3.03 12.94 17.49
C GLN A 94 -2.36 13.97 16.54
N CYS A 95 -1.03 14.13 16.59
CA CYS A 95 -0.30 15.05 15.72
C CYS A 95 -0.09 14.52 14.28
N SER A 96 -0.42 13.26 13.99
CA SER A 96 -0.19 12.64 12.68
C SER A 96 -1.47 11.98 12.15
N GLU A 97 -2.48 12.78 11.79
CA GLU A 97 -3.62 12.29 10.99
C GLU A 97 -3.18 12.03 9.53
N ILE A 98 -2.36 10.99 9.33
CA ILE A 98 -2.04 10.51 7.98
C ILE A 98 -3.07 9.43 7.65
N SER A 99 -4.07 9.80 6.85
CA SER A 99 -4.95 8.83 6.19
C SER A 99 -4.13 8.03 5.19
N ILE A 100 -3.86 6.77 5.52
CA ILE A 100 -3.07 5.85 4.70
C ILE A 100 -4.02 4.97 3.92
N GLY A 101 -3.70 4.58 2.69
CA GLY A 101 -4.54 3.67 1.94
C GLY A 101 -3.75 2.81 0.98
N ILE A 102 -4.36 1.76 0.47
CA ILE A 102 -3.80 0.99 -0.63
C ILE A 102 -3.97 1.81 -1.91
N THR A 103 -2.90 1.96 -2.67
CA THR A 103 -2.85 2.69 -3.92
C THR A 103 -2.10 1.87 -4.96
N THR A 104 -2.08 2.36 -6.19
CA THR A 104 -1.42 1.70 -7.32
C THR A 104 -0.15 2.46 -7.68
N ILE A 105 0.97 1.75 -7.82
CA ILE A 105 2.19 2.27 -8.43
C ILE A 105 2.38 1.63 -9.80
N MET A 106 2.75 2.46 -10.78
CA MET A 106 3.14 2.04 -12.13
C MET A 106 4.43 2.73 -12.52
N GLU A 107 5.07 2.20 -13.56
CA GLU A 107 6.22 2.83 -14.19
C GLU A 107 5.77 4.16 -14.84
N ASN A 108 6.57 5.20 -14.62
CA ASN A 108 6.34 6.49 -15.24
C ASN A 108 6.82 6.45 -16.70
N ALA A 109 5.89 6.66 -17.64
CA ALA A 109 6.20 6.76 -19.06
C ALA A 109 6.64 8.19 -19.38
N ASN A 110 7.86 8.55 -18.98
CA ASN A 110 8.54 9.74 -19.50
C ASN A 110 9.16 9.45 -20.87
#